data_AF-A0A0S9E370-F1
#
_entry.id   AF-A0A0S9E370-F1
#
_cell.length_a   1.000
_cell.length_b   1.000
_cell.length_c   1.000
_cell.angle_alpha   90.00
_cell.angle_beta   90.00
_cell.angle_gamma   90.00
#
_symmetry.space_group_name_H-M   'P 1'
#
loop_
_entity.id
_entity.type
_entity.pdbx_description
1 polymer ?
#
loop_
_entity_poly.entity_id
_entity_poly.type
_entity_poly.pdbx_seq_one_letter_code
_entity_poly.pdbx_strand_id
1 'polypeptide(L)'
;MRWNKPNVRNNLHDLLGRDKPSSTAWVRDQGLEDVRRAMLQSLMGTTGCEVARMSMRLRYAADIEALWYLRIDLFKTLLLLRGDISAQRTIDELTILFQGQLPRSPRPPQAPHLPPMH
;
A
#
# COMPACT_ATOMS: atom_id res chain seq x y z
N MET A 1 33.35 -4.06 -4.25
CA MET A 1 32.19 -3.26 -4.74
C MET A 1 31.28 -2.97 -3.55
N ARG A 2 31.34 -1.75 -2.99
CA ARG A 2 30.49 -1.31 -1.88
C ARG A 2 29.22 -0.68 -2.48
N TRP A 3 28.09 -1.36 -2.32
CA TRP A 3 26.79 -0.85 -2.78
C TRP A 3 26.32 0.23 -1.80
N ASN A 4 26.32 1.48 -2.24
CA ASN A 4 25.79 2.60 -1.47
C ASN A 4 24.28 2.43 -1.29
N LYS A 5 23.83 2.46 -0.02
CA LYS A 5 22.42 2.62 0.35
C LYS A 5 22.02 4.09 0.19
N PRO A 6 21.03 4.45 -0.63
CA PRO A 6 20.36 5.73 -0.45
C PRO A 6 19.42 5.60 0.76
N ASN A 7 19.85 6.16 1.88
CA ASN A 7 19.00 6.39 3.04
C ASN A 7 18.06 7.55 2.69
N VAL A 8 16.89 7.25 2.15
CA VAL A 8 15.90 8.27 1.80
C VAL A 8 15.20 8.70 3.08
N ARG A 9 15.66 9.84 3.59
CA ARG A 9 15.04 10.65 4.62
C ARG A 9 13.64 11.08 4.17
N ASN A 10 12.60 10.43 4.66
CA ASN A 10 11.25 10.97 4.66
C ASN A 10 10.86 11.28 6.12
N ASN A 11 11.30 12.44 6.64
CA ASN A 11 10.79 12.94 7.92
C ASN A 11 10.81 14.48 7.97
N LEU A 12 10.16 15.08 6.97
CA LEU A 12 9.87 16.53 6.92
C LEU A 12 8.50 16.88 7.52
N HIS A 13 7.80 15.90 8.11
CA HIS A 13 6.50 16.08 8.75
C HIS A 13 6.60 16.48 10.24
N ASP A 14 7.82 16.65 10.78
CA ASP A 14 8.04 16.98 12.21
C ASP A 14 8.03 18.50 12.50
N LEU A 15 8.02 19.36 11.46
CA LEU A 15 8.25 20.80 11.62
C LEU A 15 6.99 21.69 11.57
N LEU A 16 5.80 21.11 11.39
CA LEU A 16 4.53 21.84 11.45
C LEU A 16 3.55 21.09 12.35
N GLY A 17 3.57 21.42 13.64
CA GLY A 17 2.49 21.04 14.55
C GLY A 17 2.59 19.60 15.05
N ARG A 18 3.03 19.49 16.31
CA ARG A 18 3.05 18.29 17.12
C ARG A 18 1.66 17.65 17.24
N ASP A 19 1.28 16.83 16.27
CA ASP A 19 0.33 15.76 16.48
C ASP A 19 1.12 14.60 17.07
N LYS A 20 0.82 14.20 18.30
CA LYS A 20 1.30 12.90 18.82
C LYS A 20 1.08 11.86 17.73
N PRO A 21 2.04 10.98 17.41
CA PRO A 21 1.76 9.87 16.51
C PRO A 21 0.50 9.21 17.06
N SER A 22 -0.61 9.36 16.33
CA SER A 22 -1.87 8.74 16.72
C SER A 22 -1.52 7.29 17.01
N SER A 23 -2.02 6.69 18.09
CA SER A 23 -1.77 5.29 18.47
C SER A 23 -2.22 4.26 17.42
N THR A 24 -2.41 4.69 16.18
CA THR A 24 -2.76 3.94 14.99
C THR A 24 -1.70 4.08 13.88
N ALA A 25 -0.73 5.02 13.98
CA ALA A 25 0.30 5.25 12.96
C ALA A 25 1.25 4.05 12.83
N TRP A 26 1.76 3.53 13.95
CA TRP A 26 2.51 2.26 14.02
C TRP A 26 1.72 1.03 13.52
N VAL A 27 0.40 0.96 13.78
CA VAL A 27 -0.47 -0.10 13.26
C VAL A 27 -0.64 0.01 11.75
N ARG A 28 -0.73 1.23 11.20
CA ARG A 28 -0.75 1.46 9.75
C ARG A 28 0.57 1.09 9.08
N ASP A 29 1.70 1.38 9.72
CA ASP A 29 3.03 1.01 9.21
C ASP A 29 3.22 -0.53 9.22
N GLN A 30 2.81 -1.19 10.31
CA GLN A 30 2.83 -2.64 10.41
C GLN A 30 1.93 -3.30 9.35
N GLY A 31 0.70 -2.80 9.18
CA GLY A 31 -0.25 -3.33 8.20
C GLY A 31 0.21 -3.11 6.75
N LEU A 32 0.89 -1.98 6.48
CA LEU A 32 1.57 -1.73 5.20
C LEU A 32 2.64 -2.78 4.92
N GLU A 33 3.53 -3.06 5.88
CA GLU A 33 4.58 -4.06 5.73
C GLU A 33 4.04 -5.49 5.57
N ASP A 34 2.94 -5.83 6.27
CA ASP A 34 2.28 -7.13 6.14
C ASP A 34 1.71 -7.34 4.73
N VAL A 35 1.01 -6.34 4.19
CA VAL A 35 0.48 -6.38 2.81
C VAL A 35 1.63 -6.43 1.81
N ARG A 36 2.67 -5.62 1.98
CA ARG A 36 3.85 -5.62 1.12
C ARG A 36 4.51 -7.00 1.07
N ARG A 37 4.70 -7.63 2.23
CA ARG A 37 5.24 -8.99 2.31
C ARG A 37 4.35 -9.97 1.57
N ALA A 38 3.03 -9.97 1.80
CA ALA A 38 2.11 -10.87 1.12
C ALA A 38 2.16 -10.71 -0.41
N MET A 39 2.18 -9.47 -0.92
CA MET A 39 2.30 -9.21 -2.36
C MET A 39 3.64 -9.71 -2.92
N LEU A 40 4.75 -9.54 -2.19
CA LEU A 40 6.06 -10.07 -2.61
C LEU A 40 6.12 -11.60 -2.57
N GLN A 41 5.49 -12.24 -1.59
CA GLN A 41 5.37 -13.70 -1.49
C GLN A 41 4.61 -14.28 -2.69
N SER A 42 3.61 -13.56 -3.21
CA SER A 42 2.86 -14.01 -4.40
C SER A 42 3.72 -14.17 -5.66
N LEU A 43 4.86 -13.48 -5.71
CA LEU A 43 5.82 -13.53 -6.82
C LEU A 43 6.93 -14.57 -6.61
N MET A 44 7.01 -15.20 -5.43
CA MET A 44 8.04 -16.20 -5.17
C MET A 44 7.86 -17.44 -6.05
N GLY A 45 8.99 -18.01 -6.48
CA GLY A 45 9.03 -19.12 -7.44
C GLY A 45 8.80 -18.72 -8.89
N THR A 46 8.57 -17.43 -9.19
CA THR A 46 8.55 -16.90 -10.56
C THR A 46 9.80 -16.06 -10.81
N THR A 47 10.30 -16.07 -12.04
CA THR A 47 11.54 -15.36 -12.43
C THR A 47 11.30 -14.59 -13.72
N GLY A 48 11.97 -13.44 -13.89
CA GLY A 48 11.88 -12.64 -15.12
C GLY A 48 12.04 -11.14 -14.85
N CYS A 49 12.24 -10.37 -15.93
CA CYS A 49 12.37 -8.91 -15.84
C CYS A 49 11.10 -8.25 -15.28
N GLU A 50 9.92 -8.74 -15.65
CA GLU A 50 8.62 -8.27 -15.16
C GLU A 50 8.47 -8.52 -13.66
N VAL A 51 8.89 -9.68 -13.16
CA VAL A 51 8.89 -10.04 -11.74
C VAL A 51 9.84 -9.14 -10.96
N ALA A 52 11.04 -8.90 -11.48
CA ALA A 52 12.02 -8.02 -10.85
C ALA A 52 11.50 -6.57 -10.78
N ARG A 53 10.91 -6.06 -11.86
CA ARG A 53 10.31 -4.73 -11.92
C ARG A 53 9.15 -4.59 -10.94
N MET A 54 8.25 -5.59 -10.91
CA MET A 54 7.12 -5.59 -9.98
C MET A 54 7.58 -5.66 -8.52
N SER A 55 8.53 -6.54 -8.20
CA SER A 55 9.12 -6.65 -6.86
C SER A 55 9.72 -5.32 -6.39
N MET A 56 10.38 -4.58 -7.29
CA MET A 56 10.93 -3.27 -6.97
C MET A 56 9.83 -2.25 -6.68
N ARG A 57 8.76 -2.19 -7.50
CA ARG A 57 7.60 -1.31 -7.27
C ARG A 57 6.94 -1.58 -5.91
N LEU A 58 6.75 -2.85 -5.55
CA LEU A 58 6.18 -3.24 -4.26
C LEU A 58 7.08 -2.86 -3.07
N ARG A 59 8.40 -3.06 -3.19
CA ARG A 59 9.37 -2.69 -2.13
C ARG A 59 9.39 -1.19 -1.84
N TYR A 60 9.23 -0.36 -2.86
CA TYR A 60 9.35 1.10 -2.73
C TYR A 60 7.99 1.84 -2.72
N ALA A 61 6.87 1.12 -2.64
CA ALA A 61 5.57 1.74 -2.44
C ALA A 61 5.57 2.48 -1.08
N ALA A 62 5.21 3.78 -1.12
CA ALA A 62 5.32 4.68 0.02
C ALA A 62 4.25 4.45 1.10
N ASP A 63 3.08 3.96 0.70
CA ASP A 63 1.92 3.80 1.57
C ASP A 63 1.00 2.67 1.07
N ILE A 64 -0.06 2.43 1.83
CA ILE A 64 -1.03 1.35 1.59
C ILE A 64 -1.87 1.59 0.33
N GLU A 65 -2.10 2.86 -0.03
CA GLU A 65 -2.88 3.23 -1.20
C GLU A 65 -2.07 2.98 -2.48
N ALA A 66 -0.77 3.28 -2.46
CA ALA A 66 0.15 2.90 -3.52
C ALA A 66 0.16 1.38 -3.76
N LEU A 67 0.17 0.56 -2.70
CA LEU A 67 0.05 -0.90 -2.82
C LEU A 67 -1.32 -1.32 -3.37
N TRP A 68 -2.40 -0.65 -2.98
CA TRP A 68 -3.74 -0.93 -3.46
C TRP A 68 -3.84 -0.72 -4.97
N TYR A 69 -3.27 0.37 -5.49
CA TYR A 69 -3.21 0.61 -6.93
C TYR A 69 -2.29 -0.39 -7.66
N LEU A 70 -1.15 -0.74 -7.05
CA LEU A 70 -0.24 -1.75 -7.60
C LEU A 70 -0.88 -3.14 -7.69
N ARG A 71 -1.94 -3.43 -6.93
CA ARG A 71 -2.68 -4.70 -7.01
C ARG A 71 -3.13 -5.02 -8.43
N ILE A 72 -3.59 -4.02 -9.20
CA ILE A 72 -4.08 -4.22 -10.58
C ILE A 72 -2.93 -4.61 -11.51
N ASP A 73 -1.77 -3.96 -11.38
CA ASP A 73 -0.60 -4.32 -12.19
C ASP A 73 0.02 -5.66 -11.74
N LEU A 74 -0.05 -5.98 -10.45
CA LEU A 74 0.33 -7.28 -9.92
C LEU A 74 -0.56 -8.39 -10.51
N PHE A 75 -1.88 -8.18 -10.58
CA PHE A 75 -2.80 -9.12 -11.24
C PHE A 75 -2.39 -9.41 -12.68
N LYS A 76 -2.13 -8.35 -13.47
CA LYS A 76 -1.67 -8.51 -14.88
C LYS A 76 -0.36 -9.29 -14.96
N THR A 77 0.57 -9.03 -14.04
CA THR A 77 1.85 -9.75 -13.98
C THR A 77 1.64 -11.22 -13.65
N LEU A 78 0.78 -11.54 -12.67
CA LEU A 78 0.44 -12.92 -12.31
C LEU A 78 -0.32 -13.64 -13.43
N LEU A 79 -1.22 -12.95 -14.12
CA LEU A 79 -1.98 -13.48 -15.25
C LEU A 79 -1.06 -13.97 -16.37
N LEU A 80 -0.02 -13.18 -16.69
CA LEU A 80 0.99 -13.55 -17.68
C LEU A 80 1.85 -14.75 -17.25
N LEU A 81 2.09 -14.92 -15.94
CA LEU A 81 3.01 -15.93 -15.41
C LEU A 81 2.33 -17.26 -15.07
N ARG A 82 1.07 -17.23 -14.61
CA ARG A 82 0.37 -18.37 -13.99
C ARG A 82 -1.00 -18.66 -14.60
N GLY A 83 -1.52 -17.77 -15.45
CA GLY A 83 -2.88 -17.87 -15.98
C GLY A 83 -3.96 -17.37 -15.03
N ASP A 84 -5.19 -17.32 -15.55
CA ASP A 84 -6.31 -16.56 -14.99
C ASP A 84 -6.72 -17.02 -13.58
N ILE A 85 -7.04 -18.30 -13.41
CA ILE A 85 -7.60 -18.83 -12.15
C ILE A 85 -6.64 -18.64 -10.98
N SER A 86 -5.34 -18.89 -11.19
CA SER A 86 -4.33 -18.74 -10.13
C SER A 86 -4.08 -17.27 -9.79
N ALA A 87 -4.04 -16.39 -10.80
CA ALA A 87 -3.88 -14.96 -10.60
C ALA A 87 -5.07 -14.36 -9.85
N GLN A 88 -6.30 -14.72 -10.24
CA GLN A 88 -7.53 -14.23 -9.62
C GLN A 88 -7.60 -14.62 -8.14
N ARG A 89 -7.41 -15.91 -7.81
CA ARG A 89 -7.40 -16.39 -6.42
C ARG A 89 -6.39 -15.63 -5.57
N THR A 90 -5.18 -15.45 -6.08
CA THR A 90 -4.09 -14.75 -5.36
C THR A 90 -4.50 -13.30 -5.06
N ILE A 91 -5.11 -12.62 -6.02
CA ILE A 91 -5.51 -11.22 -5.86
C ILE A 91 -6.72 -11.06 -4.94
N ASP A 92 -7.65 -12.01 -4.95
CA ASP A 92 -8.78 -12.01 -4.02
C ASP A 92 -8.31 -12.15 -2.57
N GLU A 93 -7.38 -13.08 -2.30
CA GLU A 93 -6.75 -13.25 -1.00
C GLU A 93 -6.01 -11.98 -0.55
N LEU A 94 -5.23 -11.36 -1.44
CA LEU A 94 -4.53 -10.11 -1.15
C LEU A 94 -5.50 -8.95 -0.90
N THR A 95 -6.61 -8.87 -1.63
CA THR A 95 -7.60 -7.79 -1.51
C THR A 95 -8.21 -7.73 -0.11
N ILE A 96 -8.39 -8.88 0.54
CA ILE A 96 -8.90 -8.95 1.92
C ILE A 96 -7.95 -8.24 2.90
N LEU A 97 -6.64 -8.31 2.67
CA LEU A 97 -5.64 -7.70 3.57
C LEU A 97 -5.70 -6.17 3.57
N PHE A 98 -6.27 -5.55 2.54
CA PHE A 98 -6.47 -4.10 2.47
C PHE A 98 -7.70 -3.62 3.24
N GLN A 99 -8.61 -4.52 3.63
CA GLN A 99 -9.83 -4.16 4.35
C GLN A 99 -9.48 -3.56 5.71
N GLY A 100 -10.01 -2.36 5.98
CA GLY A 100 -9.74 -1.63 7.23
C GLY A 100 -8.40 -0.89 7.27
N GLN A 101 -7.53 -1.06 6.27
CA GLN A 101 -6.24 -0.36 6.18
C GLN A 101 -6.27 0.89 5.30
N LEU A 102 -7.17 0.93 4.32
CA LEU A 102 -7.32 2.08 3.43
C LEU A 102 -7.85 3.29 4.21
N PRO A 103 -7.30 4.51 3.95
CA PRO A 103 -7.83 5.72 4.55
C PRO A 103 -9.33 5.81 4.23
N ARG A 104 -10.17 5.93 5.26
CA ARG A 104 -11.59 6.22 5.05
C ARG A 104 -11.65 7.55 4.31
N SER A 105 -12.39 7.57 3.20
CA SER A 105 -12.63 8.80 2.42
C SER A 105 -12.85 9.97 3.36
N PRO A 106 -12.18 11.13 3.15
CA PRO A 106 -12.37 12.30 3.99
C PRO A 106 -13.86 12.56 4.10
N ARG A 107 -14.39 12.47 5.32
CA ARG A 107 -15.78 12.79 5.59
C ARG A 107 -15.98 14.23 5.10
N PRO A 108 -16.95 14.52 4.21
CA PRO A 108 -17.14 15.88 3.72
C PRO A 108 -17.26 16.80 4.94
N PRO A 109 -16.68 18.02 4.88
CA PRO A 109 -16.76 18.96 5.99
C PRO A 109 -18.24 19.10 6.35
N GLN A 110 -18.58 18.80 7.61
CA GLN A 110 -19.93 19.00 8.10
C GLN A 110 -20.24 20.47 7.85
N ALA A 111 -21.19 20.74 6.95
CA ALA A 111 -21.62 22.10 6.67
C ALA A 111 -21.99 22.76 8.02
N PRO A 112 -21.59 24.02 8.26
CA PRO A 112 -22.01 24.74 9.45
C PRO A 112 -23.54 24.65 9.53
N HIS A 113 -24.01 24.10 10.64
CA HIS A 113 -25.42 24.07 11.00
C HIS A 113 -25.86 25.53 11.17
N LEU A 114 -26.34 26.15 10.10
CA LEU A 114 -27.00 27.45 10.18
C LEU A 114 -28.31 27.24 10.95
N PRO A 115 -28.48 27.90 12.12
CA PRO A 115 -29.73 27.82 12.84
C PRO A 115 -30.85 28.43 11.98
N PRO A 116 -32.09 27.88 12.05
CA PRO A 116 -33.22 28.46 11.35
C PRO A 116 -33.45 29.88 11.88
N MET A 117 -33.39 30.86 10.99
CA MET A 117 -33.81 32.23 11.29
C MET A 117 -35.35 32.22 11.39
N HIS A 118 -35.84 32.60 12.56
CA HIS A 118 -37.26 32.84 12.83
C HIS A 118 -37.76 34.12 12.16
#